data_AF-A0A3N2APF2-F1
#
_entry.id   AF-A0A3N2APF2-F1
#
_cell.length_a   1.000
_cell.length_b   1.000
_cell.length_c   1.000
_cell.angle_alpha   90.00
_cell.angle_beta   90.00
_cell.angle_gamma   90.00
#
_symmetry.space_group_name_H-M   'P 1'
#
loop_
_entity.id
_entity.type
_entity.pdbx_description
1 polymer ?
#
loop_
_entity_poly.entity_id
_entity_poly.type
_entity_poly.pdbx_seq_one_letter_code
_entity_poly.pdbx_strand_id
1 'polypeptide(L)'
;MRRDAPLVAAVVLTVGLALAGCASGTPEEDAAPEGPNGYTLSATFDDGSMLWWDGGDESGLTDLILEDEGGRMFASCLGRGPLLCVGGTDEARGALVIGPAGAERAVMHWYGTDVELVRGEQTPDDAPPVFAGVMPPVGAEGSYSVEVFDAAGAVVMTQ
;
A
#
# COMPACT_ATOMS: atom_id res chain seq x y z
N MET A 1 7.19 36.57 57.41
CA MET A 1 8.67 36.59 57.46
C MET A 1 9.15 35.21 57.88
N ARG A 2 9.60 34.37 56.94
CA ARG A 2 10.32 33.14 57.25
C ARG A 2 11.75 33.32 56.74
N ARG A 3 12.67 33.20 57.69
CA ARG A 3 14.11 33.42 57.57
C ARG A 3 14.81 32.09 57.29
N ASP A 4 15.75 32.18 56.36
CA ASP A 4 17.09 31.58 56.34
C ASP A 4 17.24 30.06 56.24
N ALA A 5 17.78 29.64 55.07
CA ALA A 5 18.50 28.39 54.83
C ALA A 5 19.85 28.37 55.59
N PRO A 6 20.55 27.21 55.74
CA PRO A 6 21.56 26.89 54.72
C PRO A 6 21.91 25.38 54.49
N LEU A 7 22.50 25.15 53.30
CA LEU A 7 23.50 24.17 52.83
C LEU A 7 23.85 22.92 53.69
N VAL A 8 24.03 21.76 53.03
CA VAL A 8 25.34 21.13 52.71
C VAL A 8 25.13 20.02 51.65
N ALA A 9 26.06 19.96 50.69
CA ALA A 9 26.11 19.10 49.51
C ALA A 9 26.55 17.65 49.79
N ALA A 10 26.17 16.72 48.90
CA ALA A 10 26.91 15.49 48.66
C ALA A 10 26.89 15.16 47.15
N VAL A 11 28.05 15.35 46.53
CA VAL A 11 28.39 14.85 45.19
C VAL A 11 28.54 13.33 45.28
N VAL A 12 27.88 12.60 44.39
CA VAL A 12 28.23 11.21 44.10
C VAL A 12 28.56 11.12 42.61
N LEU A 13 29.87 11.05 42.32
CA LEU A 13 30.39 10.53 41.08
C LEU A 13 30.13 9.02 41.06
N THR A 14 29.33 8.55 40.12
CA THR A 14 29.39 7.16 39.66
C THR A 14 29.86 7.15 38.21
N VAL A 15 31.18 7.04 38.08
CA VAL A 15 31.84 6.62 36.84
C VAL A 15 31.51 5.14 36.65
N GLY A 16 30.56 4.84 35.77
CA GLY A 16 30.31 3.50 35.26
C GLY A 16 31.06 3.32 33.94
N LEU A 17 32.24 2.69 33.99
CA LEU A 17 32.87 2.07 32.83
C LEU A 17 32.43 0.60 32.72
N ALA A 18 32.34 0.12 31.48
CA ALA A 18 32.01 -1.22 30.98
C ALA A 18 30.52 -1.38 30.60
N LEU A 19 30.16 -1.70 29.35
CA LEU A 19 30.79 -2.65 28.43
C LEU A 19 30.94 -2.07 27.02
N ALA A 20 32.12 -2.27 26.43
CA ALA A 20 32.30 -2.29 25.00
C ALA A 20 31.46 -3.43 24.41
N GLY A 21 30.27 -3.10 23.93
CA GLY A 21 29.55 -3.86 22.93
C GLY A 21 29.52 -3.02 21.67
N CYS A 22 30.50 -3.23 20.78
CA CYS A 22 30.42 -2.75 19.41
C CYS A 22 29.33 -3.54 18.70
N ALA A 23 28.06 -3.23 18.97
CA ALA A 23 26.98 -3.51 18.05
C ALA A 23 26.86 -2.27 17.16
N SER A 24 27.85 -2.06 16.30
CA SER A 24 27.66 -1.32 15.06
C SER A 24 26.85 -2.21 14.11
N GLY A 25 25.62 -2.49 14.51
CA GLY A 25 24.54 -2.75 13.56
C GLY A 25 23.87 -1.39 13.39
N THR A 26 24.03 -0.80 12.21
CA THR A 26 23.01 0.10 11.68
C THR A 26 21.64 -0.51 12.01
N PRO A 27 20.63 0.28 12.44
CA PRO A 27 19.27 -0.23 12.44
C PRO A 27 19.07 -0.86 11.08
N GLU A 28 18.81 -2.17 11.04
CA GLU A 28 18.32 -2.78 9.81
C GLU A 28 17.10 -1.93 9.47
N GLU A 29 17.23 -1.15 8.40
CA GLU A 29 16.13 -0.42 7.81
C GLU A 29 15.05 -1.49 7.63
N ASP A 30 13.95 -1.37 8.39
CA ASP A 30 12.90 -2.39 8.44
C ASP A 30 12.53 -2.73 6.99
N ALA A 31 13.01 -3.89 6.50
CA ALA A 31 12.82 -4.26 5.11
C ALA A 31 11.31 -4.30 4.88
N ALA A 32 10.84 -3.57 3.86
CA ALA A 32 9.44 -3.59 3.50
C ALA A 32 9.01 -5.06 3.33
N PRO A 33 7.78 -5.43 3.75
CA PRO A 33 7.31 -6.80 3.59
C PRO A 33 7.45 -7.22 2.12
N GLU A 34 8.17 -8.31 1.88
CA GLU A 34 8.26 -8.92 0.56
C GLU A 34 7.11 -9.92 0.41
N GLY A 35 6.29 -9.68 -0.61
CA GLY A 35 5.18 -10.53 -1.00
C GLY A 35 5.63 -11.72 -1.84
N PRO A 36 4.68 -12.36 -2.54
CA PRO A 36 4.99 -13.45 -3.47
C PRO A 36 6.12 -13.06 -4.42
N ASN A 37 7.14 -13.91 -4.53
CA ASN A 37 8.25 -13.72 -5.48
C ASN A 37 8.99 -12.37 -5.38
N GLY A 38 9.01 -11.72 -4.22
CA GLY A 38 9.73 -10.46 -4.00
C GLY A 38 8.93 -9.20 -4.35
N TYR A 39 7.60 -9.31 -4.46
CA TYR A 39 6.74 -8.14 -4.68
C TYR A 39 6.80 -7.20 -3.49
N THR A 40 6.64 -5.90 -3.74
CA THR A 40 6.54 -4.90 -2.67
C THR A 40 5.09 -4.80 -2.18
N LEU A 41 4.87 -4.79 -0.86
CA LEU A 41 3.55 -4.50 -0.31
C LEU A 41 3.17 -3.05 -0.63
N SER A 42 2.11 -2.86 -1.41
CA SER A 42 1.67 -1.54 -1.84
C SER A 42 0.50 -1.03 -1.00
N ALA A 43 -0.42 -1.89 -0.56
CA ALA A 43 -1.49 -1.49 0.36
C ALA A 43 -2.03 -2.67 1.16
N THR A 44 -2.66 -2.37 2.30
CA THR A 44 -3.45 -3.33 3.09
C THR A 44 -4.88 -2.80 3.22
N PHE A 45 -5.85 -3.68 3.05
CA PHE A 45 -7.28 -3.37 3.12
C PHE A 45 -7.85 -3.69 4.51
N ASP A 46 -9.00 -3.11 4.83
CA ASP A 46 -9.70 -3.32 6.11
C ASP A 46 -10.12 -4.78 6.34
N ASP A 47 -10.31 -5.55 5.26
CA ASP A 47 -10.65 -6.98 5.31
C ASP A 47 -9.41 -7.90 5.46
N GLY A 48 -8.22 -7.31 5.63
CA GLY A 48 -6.95 -8.02 5.74
C GLY A 48 -6.34 -8.42 4.40
N SER A 49 -6.99 -8.12 3.27
CA SER A 49 -6.39 -8.33 1.96
C SER A 49 -5.18 -7.42 1.76
N MET A 50 -4.29 -7.82 0.86
CA MET A 50 -3.03 -7.11 0.57
C MET A 50 -2.89 -6.90 -0.94
N LEU A 51 -2.53 -5.67 -1.33
CA LEU A 51 -2.10 -5.34 -2.68
C LEU A 51 -0.59 -5.42 -2.76
N TRP A 52 -0.10 -6.27 -3.65
CA TRP A 52 1.30 -6.42 -3.96
C TRP A 52 1.61 -5.85 -5.33
N TRP A 53 2.77 -5.21 -5.46
CA TRP A 53 3.23 -4.56 -6.69
C TRP A 53 4.63 -5.06 -7.06
N ASP A 54 4.81 -5.31 -8.37
CA ASP A 54 6.12 -5.55 -8.98
C ASP A 54 6.25 -4.69 -10.25
N GLY A 55 7.25 -3.81 -10.24
CA GLY A 55 7.70 -3.10 -11.43
C GLY A 55 8.81 -3.91 -12.05
N GLY A 56 8.50 -4.76 -13.04
CA GLY A 56 9.52 -5.58 -13.67
C GLY A 56 10.46 -4.73 -14.51
N ASP A 57 11.57 -4.26 -13.92
CA ASP A 57 12.57 -3.36 -14.52
C ASP A 57 13.01 -3.82 -15.92
N GLU A 58 13.15 -5.13 -16.12
CA GLU A 58 13.57 -5.73 -17.38
C GLU A 58 12.46 -5.75 -18.46
N SER A 59 11.20 -5.83 -18.05
CA SER A 59 10.04 -5.98 -18.95
C SER A 59 9.34 -4.65 -19.24
N GLY A 60 9.47 -3.67 -18.34
CA GLY A 60 8.71 -2.43 -18.35
C GLY A 60 7.20 -2.67 -18.18
N LEU A 61 6.81 -3.76 -17.52
CA LEU A 61 5.44 -4.09 -17.17
C LEU A 61 5.26 -3.89 -15.66
N THR A 62 4.03 -3.53 -15.29
CA THR A 62 3.59 -3.53 -13.90
C THR A 62 2.77 -4.79 -13.66
N ASP A 63 3.11 -5.53 -12.60
CA ASP A 63 2.31 -6.63 -12.09
C ASP A 63 1.69 -6.23 -10.74
N LEU A 64 0.42 -6.56 -10.59
CA LEU A 64 -0.36 -6.30 -9.39
C LEU A 64 -1.02 -7.59 -8.96
N ILE A 65 -0.99 -7.87 -7.66
CA ILE A 65 -1.64 -9.05 -7.08
C ILE A 65 -2.46 -8.61 -5.87
N LEU A 66 -3.68 -9.16 -5.75
CA LEU A 66 -4.44 -9.14 -4.51
C LEU A 66 -4.40 -10.52 -3.86
N GLU A 67 -4.00 -10.53 -2.59
CA GLU A 67 -4.04 -11.70 -1.71
C GLU A 67 -5.00 -11.47 -0.54
N ASP A 68 -5.65 -12.54 -0.08
CA ASP A 68 -6.40 -12.50 1.17
C ASP A 68 -5.47 -12.58 2.40
N GLU A 69 -6.03 -12.44 3.60
CA GLU A 69 -5.29 -12.52 4.88
C GLU A 69 -4.53 -13.85 5.07
N GLY A 70 -4.93 -14.90 4.35
CA GLY A 70 -4.29 -16.21 4.36
C GLY A 70 -3.14 -16.37 3.36
N GLY A 71 -2.83 -15.32 2.58
CA GLY A 71 -1.80 -15.34 1.54
C GLY A 71 -2.24 -16.07 0.26
N ARG A 72 -3.56 -16.23 0.04
CA ARG A 72 -4.06 -16.79 -1.22
C ARG A 72 -4.35 -15.66 -2.19
N MET A 73 -3.64 -15.67 -3.31
CA MET A 73 -3.95 -14.81 -4.45
C MET A 73 -5.36 -15.09 -4.99
N PHE A 74 -6.14 -14.02 -5.18
CA PHE A 74 -7.46 -14.11 -5.81
C PHE A 74 -7.64 -13.21 -7.04
N ALA A 75 -6.78 -12.21 -7.26
CA ALA A 75 -6.80 -11.42 -8.49
C ALA A 75 -5.40 -10.94 -8.87
N SER A 76 -5.16 -10.74 -10.17
CA SER A 76 -3.90 -10.19 -10.68
C SER A 76 -4.10 -9.30 -11.90
N CYS A 77 -3.13 -8.43 -12.17
CA CYS A 77 -3.12 -7.55 -13.33
C CYS A 77 -1.69 -7.29 -13.81
N LEU A 78 -1.35 -7.83 -14.97
CA LEU A 78 -0.05 -7.66 -15.61
C LEU A 78 -0.19 -6.89 -16.92
N GLY A 79 0.50 -5.76 -17.04
CA GLY A 79 0.52 -5.04 -18.30
C GLY A 79 1.17 -3.67 -18.26
N ARG A 80 1.02 -2.94 -19.38
CA ARG A 80 1.35 -1.52 -19.46
C ARG A 80 0.08 -0.72 -19.21
N GLY A 81 0.12 0.23 -18.29
CA GLY A 81 -0.99 1.16 -18.05
C GLY A 81 -1.23 2.11 -19.23
N PRO A 82 -2.42 2.74 -19.32
CA PRO A 82 -3.55 2.57 -18.42
C PRO A 82 -4.31 1.24 -18.64
N LEU A 83 -4.62 0.50 -17.57
CA LEU A 83 -5.25 -0.83 -17.63
C LEU A 83 -6.17 -1.05 -16.43
N LEU A 84 -7.34 -1.66 -16.67
CA LEU A 84 -8.21 -2.24 -15.65
C LEU A 84 -8.21 -3.76 -15.79
N CYS A 85 -7.99 -4.46 -14.68
CA CYS A 85 -8.24 -5.89 -14.56
C CYS A 85 -9.29 -6.14 -13.49
N VAL A 86 -10.26 -6.99 -13.80
CA VAL A 86 -11.21 -7.52 -12.82
C VAL A 86 -11.05 -9.03 -12.80
N GLY A 87 -10.75 -9.58 -11.61
CA GLY A 87 -10.43 -11.00 -11.45
C GLY A 87 -11.01 -11.58 -10.18
N GLY A 88 -10.86 -12.90 -10.03
CA GLY A 88 -11.29 -13.64 -8.85
C GLY A 88 -12.63 -14.35 -8.97
N THR A 89 -12.98 -15.04 -7.89
CA THR A 89 -14.19 -15.86 -7.79
C THR A 89 -15.39 -15.02 -7.38
N ASP A 90 -16.56 -15.65 -7.24
CA ASP A 90 -17.77 -14.98 -6.76
C ASP A 90 -17.66 -14.61 -5.27
N GLU A 91 -16.85 -15.35 -4.52
CA GLU A 91 -16.59 -15.12 -3.09
C GLU A 91 -15.51 -14.07 -2.82
N ALA A 92 -14.57 -13.88 -3.76
CA ALA A 92 -13.47 -12.92 -3.64
C ALA A 92 -13.12 -12.35 -5.02
N ARG A 93 -13.58 -11.12 -5.27
CA ARG A 93 -13.39 -10.42 -6.54
C ARG A 93 -12.53 -9.17 -6.32
N GLY A 94 -11.50 -9.01 -7.13
CA GLY A 94 -10.63 -7.84 -7.11
C GLY A 94 -10.80 -6.98 -8.35
N ALA A 95 -10.79 -5.66 -8.18
CA ALA A 95 -10.52 -4.70 -9.26
C ALA A 95 -9.11 -4.14 -9.06
N LEU A 96 -8.28 -4.15 -10.10
CA LEU A 96 -6.93 -3.62 -10.09
C LEU A 96 -6.75 -2.67 -11.28
N VAL A 97 -6.13 -1.52 -11.04
CA VAL A 97 -5.91 -0.47 -12.01
C VAL A 97 -4.45 -0.10 -12.03
N ILE A 98 -3.85 -0.11 -13.22
CA ILE A 98 -2.60 0.58 -13.50
C ILE A 98 -3.00 1.88 -14.18
N GLY A 99 -2.89 2.99 -13.46
CA GLY A 99 -3.38 4.30 -13.88
C GLY A 99 -2.42 5.06 -14.81
N PRO A 100 -2.91 6.12 -15.48
CA PRO A 100 -2.04 7.07 -16.17
C PRO A 100 -1.21 7.89 -15.17
N ALA A 101 -0.08 8.43 -15.62
CA ALA A 101 0.75 9.33 -14.81
C ALA A 101 -0.08 10.51 -14.28
N GLY A 102 0.12 10.86 -13.00
CA GLY A 102 -0.62 11.94 -12.33
C GLY A 102 -2.06 11.59 -11.93
N ALA A 103 -2.50 10.34 -12.12
CA ALA A 103 -3.72 9.85 -11.50
C ALA A 103 -3.59 9.91 -9.97
N GLU A 104 -4.63 10.38 -9.29
CA GLU A 104 -4.69 10.55 -7.83
C GLU A 104 -5.75 9.68 -7.16
N ARG A 105 -6.85 9.38 -7.86
CA ARG A 105 -8.02 8.68 -7.29
C ARG A 105 -8.66 7.77 -8.32
N ALA A 106 -9.24 6.66 -7.90
CA ALA A 106 -10.01 5.79 -8.79
C ALA A 106 -11.31 5.34 -8.11
N VAL A 107 -12.40 5.30 -8.88
CA VAL A 107 -13.72 4.84 -8.45
C VAL A 107 -14.19 3.76 -9.41
N MET A 108 -14.50 2.59 -8.87
CA MET A 108 -15.17 1.53 -9.59
C MET A 108 -16.68 1.69 -9.42
N HIS A 109 -17.39 1.93 -10.50
CA HIS A 109 -18.83 1.80 -10.57
C HIS A 109 -19.15 0.32 -10.74
N TRP A 110 -19.65 -0.31 -9.69
CA TRP A 110 -19.81 -1.76 -9.59
C TRP A 110 -21.27 -2.11 -9.36
N TYR A 111 -21.98 -2.50 -10.42
CA TYR A 111 -23.37 -2.99 -10.34
C TYR A 111 -24.30 -2.05 -9.54
N GLY A 112 -24.17 -0.74 -9.77
CA GLY A 112 -24.95 0.30 -9.10
C GLY A 112 -24.40 0.79 -7.75
N THR A 113 -23.23 0.30 -7.34
CA THR A 113 -22.50 0.77 -6.15
C THR A 113 -21.18 1.42 -6.57
N ASP A 114 -20.86 2.58 -6.02
CA ASP A 114 -19.56 3.20 -6.22
C ASP A 114 -18.59 2.70 -5.14
N VAL A 115 -17.47 2.13 -5.57
CA VAL A 115 -16.39 1.65 -4.70
C VAL A 115 -15.14 2.47 -4.98
N GLU A 116 -14.72 3.29 -4.02
CA GLU A 116 -13.44 3.98 -4.11
C GLU A 116 -12.30 2.97 -3.96
N LEU A 117 -11.40 2.94 -4.94
CA LEU A 117 -10.25 2.04 -4.92
C LEU A 117 -9.14 2.66 -4.09
N VAL A 118 -8.47 1.81 -3.31
CA VAL A 118 -7.31 2.19 -2.51
C VAL A 118 -6.14 2.41 -3.45
N ARG A 119 -5.50 3.58 -3.32
CA ARG A 119 -4.24 3.86 -4.01
C ARG A 119 -3.13 3.03 -3.37
N GLY A 120 -2.35 2.34 -4.21
CA GLY A 120 -1.12 1.71 -3.76
C GLY A 120 -0.08 2.75 -3.33
N GLU A 121 0.58 2.49 -2.22
CA GLU A 121 1.73 3.22 -1.72
C GLU A 121 3.03 2.46 -2.05
N GLN A 122 4.17 3.05 -1.69
CA GLN A 122 5.50 2.43 -1.81
C GLN A 122 5.91 2.03 -3.25
N THR A 123 5.26 2.59 -4.26
CA THR A 123 5.71 2.52 -5.65
C THR A 123 6.76 3.62 -5.92
N PRO A 124 7.80 3.37 -6.73
CA PRO A 124 8.74 4.41 -7.18
C PRO A 124 8.03 5.63 -7.79
N ASP A 125 8.62 6.82 -7.67
CA ASP A 125 8.04 8.08 -8.18
C ASP A 125 7.81 8.08 -9.70
N ASP A 126 8.58 7.28 -10.45
CA ASP A 126 8.48 7.13 -11.90
C ASP A 126 7.60 5.95 -12.34
N ALA A 127 7.09 5.15 -11.39
CA ALA A 127 6.13 4.08 -11.65
C ALA A 127 4.72 4.66 -11.91
N PRO A 128 3.88 3.96 -12.69
CA PRO A 128 2.48 4.36 -12.84
C PRO A 128 1.74 4.28 -11.49
N PRO A 129 0.84 5.23 -11.16
CA PRO A 129 -0.03 5.10 -10.01
C PRO A 129 -0.89 3.83 -10.12
N VAL A 130 -1.04 3.10 -9.04
CA VAL A 130 -1.85 1.87 -9.01
C VAL A 130 -2.98 2.00 -8.01
N PHE A 131 -4.11 1.36 -8.30
CA PHE A 131 -5.28 1.35 -7.43
C PHE A 131 -5.88 -0.05 -7.39
N ALA A 132 -6.40 -0.46 -6.24
CA ALA A 132 -7.11 -1.72 -6.15
C ALA A 132 -8.25 -1.68 -5.13
N GLY A 133 -9.15 -2.65 -5.23
CA GLY A 133 -10.25 -2.81 -4.28
C GLY A 133 -10.86 -4.20 -4.35
N VAL A 134 -11.37 -4.65 -3.20
CA VAL A 134 -12.18 -5.87 -3.11
C VAL A 134 -13.63 -5.52 -3.41
N MET A 135 -14.18 -6.13 -4.43
CA MET A 135 -15.51 -5.80 -4.93
C MET A 135 -16.59 -6.52 -4.13
N PRO A 136 -17.69 -5.84 -3.77
CA PRO A 136 -18.77 -6.49 -3.06
C PRO A 136 -19.44 -7.55 -3.94
N PRO A 137 -20.05 -8.59 -3.34
CA PRO A 137 -20.79 -9.61 -4.08
C PRO A 137 -21.91 -9.00 -4.91
N VAL A 138 -22.12 -9.52 -6.12
CA VAL A 138 -23.12 -9.01 -7.07
C VAL A 138 -24.26 -9.98 -7.27
N GLY A 139 -25.45 -9.43 -7.51
CA GLY A 139 -26.58 -10.17 -8.08
C GLY A 139 -26.45 -10.32 -9.60
N ALA A 140 -27.56 -10.64 -10.27
CA ALA A 140 -27.55 -10.99 -11.69
C ALA A 140 -27.59 -9.80 -12.67
N GLU A 141 -27.88 -8.57 -12.23
CA GLU A 141 -28.12 -7.43 -13.13
C GLU A 141 -27.18 -6.25 -12.86
N GLY A 142 -26.59 -5.71 -13.93
CA GLY A 142 -25.75 -4.51 -13.92
C GLY A 142 -24.53 -4.63 -14.83
N SER A 143 -23.77 -3.56 -14.89
CA SER A 143 -22.44 -3.51 -15.50
C SER A 143 -21.46 -2.92 -14.50
N TYR A 144 -20.18 -2.98 -14.86
CA TYR A 144 -19.16 -2.23 -14.16
C TYR A 144 -18.39 -1.32 -15.11
N SER A 145 -17.80 -0.27 -14.55
CA SER A 145 -16.84 0.62 -15.21
C SER A 145 -15.95 1.27 -14.15
N VAL A 146 -14.78 1.76 -14.54
CA VAL A 146 -13.89 2.52 -13.67
C VAL A 146 -13.70 3.94 -14.19
N GLU A 147 -13.68 4.90 -13.27
CA GLU A 147 -13.20 6.26 -13.53
C GLU A 147 -11.96 6.54 -12.69
N VAL A 148 -10.91 7.04 -13.33
CA VAL A 148 -9.67 7.46 -12.67
C VAL A 148 -9.53 8.97 -12.83
N PHE A 149 -9.18 9.65 -11.75
CA PHE A 149 -9.16 11.10 -11.63
C PHE A 149 -7.76 11.60 -11.32
N ASP A 150 -7.40 12.78 -11.84
CA ASP A 150 -6.21 13.51 -11.43
C ASP A 150 -6.44 14.33 -10.15
N ALA A 151 -5.41 15.05 -9.70
CA ALA A 151 -5.46 15.93 -8.53
C ALA A 151 -6.48 17.09 -8.64
N ALA A 152 -6.86 17.48 -9.86
CA ALA A 152 -7.86 18.52 -10.11
C ALA A 152 -9.29 17.96 -10.10
N GLY A 153 -9.44 16.63 -10.00
CA GLY A 153 -10.72 15.94 -10.07
C GLY A 153 -11.23 15.72 -11.50
N ALA A 154 -10.38 15.89 -12.52
CA ALA A 154 -10.73 15.59 -13.90
C ALA A 154 -10.58 14.09 -14.16
N VAL A 155 -11.51 13.49 -14.90
CA VAL A 155 -11.42 12.08 -15.34
C VAL A 155 -10.31 11.96 -16.39
N VAL A 156 -9.29 11.17 -16.09
CA VAL A 156 -8.12 10.90 -16.94
C VAL A 156 -8.10 9.48 -17.52
N MET A 157 -8.98 8.60 -17.04
CA MET A 157 -9.23 7.29 -17.64
C MET A 157 -10.66 6.83 -17.34
N THR A 158 -11.29 6.20 -18.33
CA THR A 158 -12.55 5.47 -18.20
C THR A 158 -12.42 4.13 -18.92
N GLN A 159 -12.82 3.03 -18.29
CA GLN A 159 -12.89 1.69 -18.90
C GLN A 159 -14.12 0.93 -18.41
#